data_AF-A0A1G0GZ64-F1
#
_entry.id   AF-A0A1G0GZ64-F1
#
_cell.length_a   1.000
_cell.length_b   1.000
_cell.length_c   1.000
_cell.angle_alpha   90.00
_cell.angle_beta   90.00
_cell.angle_gamma   90.00
#
_symmetry.space_group_name_H-M   'P 1'
#
loop_
_entity.id
_entity.type
_entity.pdbx_description
1 polymer ?
#
loop_
_entity_poly.entity_id
_entity_poly.type
_entity_poly.pdbx_seq_one_letter_code
_entity_poly.pdbx_strand_id
1 'polypeptide(L)' 'MLAQRHQRARLQSDFYRDQYRKFLRWLMGAIFLIVILIMGIIYLVLFQPSRQYYASTTEGKILFMPRQQDLTK' A
#
# COMPACT_ATOMS: atom_id res chain seq x y z
N MET A 1 -30.07 -26.72 38.06
CA MET A 1 -29.25 -25.53 37.75
C MET A 1 -27.98 -25.82 36.90
N LEU A 2 -27.82 -27.02 36.32
CA LEU A 2 -26.66 -27.37 35.47
C LEU A 2 -26.82 -26.92 33.99
N ALA A 3 -28.05 -26.90 33.47
CA ALA A 3 -28.33 -26.52 32.08
C ALA A 3 -27.93 -25.07 31.72
N GLN A 4 -28.08 -24.13 32.66
CA GLN A 4 -27.71 -22.73 32.42
C GLN A 4 -26.20 -22.50 32.31
N ARG A 5 -25.38 -23.35 32.95
CA ARG A 5 -23.91 -23.24 32.87
C ARG A 5 -23.40 -23.68 31.49
N HIS A 6 -24.00 -24.72 30.90
CA HIS A 6 -23.65 -25.16 29.55
C HIS A 6 -24.06 -24.16 28.47
N GLN A 7 -25.21 -23.51 28.62
CA GLN A 7 -25.63 -22.45 27.69
C GLN A 7 -24.66 -21.26 27.72
N ARG A 8 -24.25 -20.80 28.91
CA ARG A 8 -23.29 -19.69 29.05
C ARG A 8 -21.92 -20.02 28.45
N ALA A 9 -21.42 -21.24 28.66
CA ALA A 9 -20.14 -21.67 28.10
C ALA A 9 -20.17 -21.73 26.56
N ARG A 10 -21.31 -22.16 25.98
CA ARG A 10 -21.50 -22.23 24.53
C ARG A 10 -21.56 -20.85 23.89
N LEU A 11 -22.31 -19.91 24.48
CA LEU A 11 -22.34 -18.51 24.02
C LEU A 11 -20.96 -17.85 24.04
N GLN A 12 -20.15 -18.11 25.07
CA GLN A 12 -18.81 -17.53 25.19
C GLN A 12 -17.84 -18.06 24.11
N SER A 13 -17.92 -19.35 23.78
CA SER A 13 -17.16 -19.96 22.69
C SER A 13 -17.52 -19.35 21.34
N ASP A 14 -18.81 -19.23 21.04
CA ASP A 14 -19.27 -18.69 19.75
C ASP A 14 -18.92 -17.21 19.60
N PHE A 15 -19.05 -16.41 20.67
CA PHE A 15 -18.62 -15.01 20.69
C PHE A 15 -17.12 -14.84 20.39
N TYR A 16 -16.29 -15.68 21.01
CA TYR A 16 -14.84 -15.65 20.78
C TYR A 16 -14.48 -16.03 19.34
N ARG A 17 -15.15 -17.04 18.77
CA ARG A 17 -14.95 -17.47 17.38
C ARG A 17 -15.29 -16.36 16.38
N ASP A 18 -16.35 -15.61 16.61
CA ASP A 18 -16.76 -14.53 15.71
C ASP A 18 -15.84 -13.30 15.81
N GLN A 19 -15.43 -12.92 17.02
CA GLN A 19 -14.43 -11.88 17.19
C GLN A 19 -13.09 -12.25 16.57
N TYR A 20 -12.67 -13.51 16.72
CA TYR A 20 -11.44 -14.02 16.11
C TYR A 20 -11.49 -13.92 14.59
N ARG A 21 -12.58 -14.35 13.93
CA ARG A 21 -12.73 -14.21 12.46
C ARG A 21 -12.79 -12.76 12.02
N LYS A 22 -13.40 -11.87 12.81
CA LYS A 22 -13.43 -10.44 12.52
C LYS A 22 -12.01 -9.88 12.57
N PHE A 23 -11.28 -10.13 13.66
CA PHE A 23 -9.89 -9.70 13.82
C PHE A 23 -8.97 -10.26 12.72
N LEU A 24 -9.12 -11.54 12.39
CA LEU A 24 -8.37 -12.20 11.33
C LEU A 24 -8.60 -11.54 9.96
N ARG A 25 -9.84 -11.14 9.63
CA ARG A 25 -10.13 -10.40 8.39
C ARG A 25 -9.47 -9.02 8.37
N TRP A 26 -9.49 -8.29 9.48
CA TRP A 26 -8.80 -7.02 9.60
C TRP A 26 -7.28 -7.17 9.46
N LEU A 27 -6.71 -8.21 10.09
CA LEU A 27 -5.30 -8.52 9.98
C LEU A 27 -4.90 -8.84 8.53
N MET A 28 -5.67 -9.70 7.85
CA MET A 28 -5.44 -10.03 6.44
C MET A 28 -5.55 -8.79 5.55
N GLY A 29 -6.53 -7.90 5.80
CA GLY A 29 -6.67 -6.64 5.08
C GLY A 29 -5.48 -5.70 5.29
N ALA A 30 -4.97 -5.59 6.53
CA ALA A 30 -3.79 -4.79 6.83
C ALA A 30 -2.53 -5.33 6.14
N ILE A 31 -2.31 -6.65 6.17
CA ILE A 31 -1.20 -7.29 5.47
C ILE A 31 -1.29 -7.04 3.97
N PHE A 32 -2.48 -7.19 3.38
CA PHE A 32 -2.69 -6.94 1.96
C PHE A 32 -2.38 -5.49 1.57
N LEU A 33 -2.80 -4.52 2.40
CA LEU A 33 -2.51 -3.10 2.19
C LEU A 33 -1.00 -2.81 2.25
N ILE A 34 -0.28 -3.42 3.19
CA ILE A 34 1.18 -3.30 3.29
C ILE A 34 1.85 -3.83 2.01
N VAL A 35 1.42 -4.99 1.50
CA VAL A 35 1.96 -5.56 0.26
C VAL A 35 1.73 -4.64 -0.94
N ILE A 36 0.52 -4.09 -1.09
CA ILE A 36 0.21 -3.11 -2.15
C ILE A 36 1.13 -1.89 -2.04
N LEU A 37 1.32 -1.36 -0.83
CA LEU A 37 2.14 -0.18 -0.62
C LEU A 37 3.60 -0.45 -1.02
N ILE A 38 4.15 -1.60 -0.65
CA ILE A 38 5.49 -2.03 -1.05
C ILE A 38 5.59 -2.13 -2.58
N MET A 39 4.64 -2.78 -3.23
CA MET A 39 4.61 -2.90 -4.69
C MET A 39 4.54 -1.53 -5.38
N GLY A 40 3.74 -0.60 -4.84
CA GLY A 40 3.65 0.77 -5.35
C GLY A 40 4.96 1.54 -5.22
N ILE A 41 5.64 1.43 -4.09
CA ILE A 41 6.97 2.04 -3.89
C ILE A 41 7.98 1.46 -4.88
N ILE A 42 8.03 0.13 -5.01
CA ILE A 42 8.92 -0.55 -5.98
C ILE A 42 8.64 -0.03 -7.40
N TYR A 43 7.38 0.05 -7.79
CA TYR A 43 7.00 0.56 -9.11
C TYR A 43 7.49 1.99 -9.33
N LEU A 44 7.26 2.90 -8.38
CA LEU A 44 7.72 4.30 -8.49
C LEU A 44 9.24 4.42 -8.58
N VAL A 45 9.98 3.56 -7.87
CA VAL A 45 11.44 3.56 -7.88
C VAL A 45 11.98 3.04 -9.21
N LEU A 46 11.40 1.95 -9.74
CA LEU A 46 11.86 1.33 -10.98
C LEU A 46 11.41 2.12 -12.22
N PHE A 47 10.21 2.66 -12.20
CA PHE A 47 9.61 3.40 -13.30
C PHE A 47 9.59 4.90 -12.98
N GLN A 48 10.78 5.49 -12.92
CA GLN A 48 10.89 6.94 -12.84
C GLN A 48 10.48 7.54 -14.20
N PRO A 49 9.48 8.42 -14.24
CA PRO A 49 9.14 9.10 -15.48
C PRO A 49 10.35 9.90 -15.95
N SER A 50 10.74 9.74 -17.22
CA SER A 50 11.82 10.51 -17.82
C SER A 50 11.55 12.00 -17.59
N ARG A 51 12.50 12.71 -16.96
CA ARG A 51 12.35 14.15 -16.71
C ARG A 51 12.40 14.87 -18.06
N GLN A 52 11.22 15.21 -18.58
CA GLN A 52 11.09 15.90 -19.87
C GLN A 52 11.48 17.37 -19.81
N TYR A 53 11.53 17.93 -18.59
CA TYR A 53 11.73 19.35 -18.35
C TYR A 53 12.79 19.56 -17.27
N TYR A 54 13.58 20.63 -17.42
CA TYR A 54 14.49 21.12 -16.40
C TYR A 54 14.34 22.63 -16.24
N ALA A 55 14.59 23.13 -15.02
CA ALA A 55 14.61 24.57 -14.77
C ALA A 55 15.99 25.13 -15.15
N SER A 56 16.01 26.11 -16.04
CA SER A 56 17.22 26.86 -16.36
C SER A 56 17.50 27.88 -15.26
N THR A 57 18.68 27.81 -14.65
CA THR A 57 19.14 28.79 -13.66
C THR A 57 19.52 30.12 -14.30
N THR A 58 19.84 30.12 -15.60
CA THR A 58 20.30 31.29 -16.35
C THR A 58 19.14 32.11 -16.90
N GLU A 59 18.10 31.44 -17.39
CA GLU A 59 16.95 32.12 -18.02
C GLU A 59 15.69 32.13 -17.16
N GLY A 60 15.66 31.39 -16.03
CA GLY A 60 14.47 31.27 -15.18
C GLY A 60 13.29 30.59 -15.87
N LYS A 61 13.53 29.86 -16.96
CA LYS A 61 12.52 29.19 -17.78
C LYS A 61 12.58 27.68 -17.62
N ILE A 62 11.43 27.04 -17.80
CA ILE A 62 11.32 25.58 -17.90
C ILE A 62 11.65 25.19 -19.33
N LEU A 63 12.77 24.49 -19.53
CA LEU A 63 13.26 24.05 -20.84
C LEU A 63 13.05 22.54 -21.01
N PHE A 64 12.84 22.12 -22.25
CA PHE A 64 12.80 20.71 -22.61
C PHE A 64 14.19 20.10 -22.52
N MET A 65 14.31 18.93 -21.89
CA MET A 65 15.59 18.22 -21.80
C MET A 65 16.02 17.75 -23.21
N PRO A 66 17.18 18.18 -23.73
CA PRO A 66 17.63 17.80 -25.06
C PRO A 66 17.87 16.30 -25.11
N ARG A 67 17.43 15.66 -26.20
CA ARG A 67 17.70 14.23 -26.43
C ARG A 67 19.20 14.10 -26.75
N GLN A 68 19.88 13.11 -26.15
CA GLN A 68 21.32 12.90 -26.30
C GLN A 68 21.83 12.82 -27.76
N GLN A 69 20.95 12.60 -28.74
CA GLN A 69 21.27 12.58 -30.17
C GLN A 69 21.63 13.96 -30.75
N ASP A 70 21.17 15.05 -30.13
CA ASP A 70 21.39 16.42 -30.63
C ASP A 70 22.70 17.05 -30.14
N LEU A 71 23.39 16.43 -29.16
CA LEU A 71 24.66 16.92 -28.58
C LEU A 71 25.92 16.43 -29.35
N THR A 72 25.75 15.53 -30.31
CA THR A 72 26.83 14.92 -31.11
C THR A 72 26.93 15.46 -32.55
N LYS A 73 26.23 16.55 -32.86
CA LYS A 73 26.38 17.30 -34.13
C LYS A 73 27.03 18.65 -33.86
#